data_AF-A0A1I4PMC6-F1
#
_entry.id   AF-A0A1I4PMC6-F1
#
_cell.length_a   1.000
_cell.length_b   1.000
_cell.length_c   1.000
_cell.angle_alpha   90.00
_cell.angle_beta   90.00
_cell.angle_gamma   90.00
#
_symmetry.space_group_name_H-M   'P 1'
#
loop_
_entity.id
_entity.type
_entity.pdbx_description
1 polymer ?
#
loop_
_entity_poly.entity_id
_entity_poly.type
_entity_poly.pdbx_seq_one_letter_code
_entity_poly.pdbx_strand_id
1 'polypeptide(L)'
;MKEEKYYYKFTYVDGTTEEFEQDDNELTSKIKDSKSNRIVINKHVLINFNNVIKVTTETKSEREEKERITEEKLKVDAEAINKIRF
;
A
#
# COMPACT_ATOMS: atom_id res chain seq x y z
N MET A 1 12.57 -2.86 18.98
CA MET A 1 11.35 -3.06 18.18
C MET A 1 11.77 -2.90 16.72
N LYS A 2 11.39 -3.82 15.81
CA LYS A 2 11.61 -3.59 14.38
C LYS A 2 10.65 -2.47 13.96
N GLU A 3 11.16 -1.40 13.36
CA GLU A 3 10.34 -0.36 12.76
C GLU A 3 9.60 -0.98 11.57
N GLU A 4 8.27 -1.00 11.64
CA GLU A 4 7.41 -1.50 10.57
C GLU A 4 7.27 -0.38 9.53
N LYS A 5 7.50 -0.72 8.26
CA LYS A 5 7.37 0.25 7.16
C LYS A 5 5.95 0.26 6.63
N TYR A 6 5.45 1.45 6.32
CA TYR A 6 4.12 1.69 5.79
C TYR A 6 4.21 2.31 4.40
N TYR A 7 3.47 1.76 3.45
CA TYR A 7 3.33 2.28 2.10
C TYR A 7 1.94 2.90 1.96
N TYR A 8 1.92 4.21 1.66
CA TYR A 8 0.70 4.98 1.46
C TYR A 8 0.55 5.31 -0.01
N LYS A 9 -0.51 4.81 -0.62
CA LYS A 9 -0.84 5.09 -2.02
C LYS A 9 -2.04 6.02 -2.11
N PHE A 10 -1.81 7.20 -2.67
CA PHE A 10 -2.82 8.21 -2.94
C PHE A 10 -3.25 8.11 -4.39
N THR A 11 -4.55 7.97 -4.62
CA THR A 11 -5.14 8.01 -5.96
C THR A 11 -5.91 9.32 -6.10
N TYR A 12 -5.59 10.08 -7.13
CA TYR A 12 -6.16 11.40 -7.37
C TYR A 12 -7.33 11.35 -8.35
N VAL A 13 -8.12 12.42 -8.36
CA VAL A 13 -9.28 12.61 -9.27
C VAL A 13 -8.91 12.56 -10.75
N ASP A 14 -7.67 12.91 -11.10
CA ASP A 14 -7.14 12.86 -12.47
C ASP A 14 -6.65 11.46 -12.88
N GLY A 15 -6.75 10.47 -11.98
CA GLY A 15 -6.30 9.10 -12.19
C GLY A 15 -4.83 8.87 -11.88
N THR A 16 -4.06 9.91 -11.52
CA THR A 16 -2.67 9.74 -11.11
C THR A 16 -2.59 9.05 -9.75
N THR A 17 -1.49 8.32 -9.52
CA THR A 17 -1.23 7.66 -8.25
C THR A 17 0.18 7.96 -7.77
N GLU A 18 0.30 8.34 -6.49
CA GLU A 18 1.58 8.53 -5.81
C GLU A 18 1.68 7.57 -4.63
N GLU A 19 2.86 6.97 -4.46
CA GLU A 19 3.16 6.08 -3.33
C GLU A 19 4.28 6.68 -2.47
N PHE A 20 4.10 6.62 -1.14
CA PHE A 20 5.07 7.09 -0.17
C PHE A 20 5.36 6.00 0.85
N GLU A 21 6.65 5.70 1.06
CA GLU A 21 7.14 4.86 2.15
C GLU A 21 7.39 5.72 3.39
N GLN A 22 6.92 5.28 4.55
CA GLN A 22 7.17 5.89 5.85
C GLN A 22 7.61 4.82 6.86
N ASP A 23 8.50 5.18 7.78
CA ASP A 23 8.98 4.28 8.84
C ASP A 23 8.05 4.28 10.07
N ASP A 24 7.01 5.11 10.07
CA ASP A 24 6.04 5.21 11.15
C ASP A 24 4.57 5.26 10.67
N ASN A 25 3.68 5.13 11.65
CA ASN A 25 2.23 5.18 11.45
C ASN A 25 1.64 6.60 11.62
N GLU A 26 2.47 7.64 11.65
CA GLU A 26 2.03 9.02 11.90
C GLU A 26 1.08 9.48 10.78
N LEU A 27 1.38 9.09 9.54
CA LEU A 27 0.58 9.45 8.38
C LEU A 27 -0.83 8.85 8.42
N THR A 28 -1.02 7.62 8.91
CA THR A 28 -2.35 7.01 9.07
C THR A 28 -3.24 7.83 9.99
N SER A 29 -2.69 8.34 11.11
CA SER A 29 -3.47 9.18 12.03
C SER A 29 -3.90 10.48 11.35
N LYS A 30 -3.03 11.08 10.54
CA LYS A 30 -3.35 12.30 9.77
C LYS A 30 -4.37 12.05 8.66
N ILE A 31 -4.29 10.91 7.98
CA ILE A 31 -5.26 10.51 6.94
C ILE A 31 -6.65 10.26 7.55
N LYS A 32 -6.71 9.68 8.75
CA LYS A 32 -7.98 9.40 9.46
C LYS A 32 -8.62 10.65 10.07
N ASP A 33 -7.85 11.69 10.33
CA ASP A 33 -8.37 12.96 10.82
C ASP A 33 -9.08 13.72 9.69
N SER A 34 -10.40 13.57 9.61
CA SER A 34 -11.24 14.14 8.54
C SER A 34 -11.28 15.68 8.51
N LYS A 35 -10.60 16.37 9.43
CA LYS A 35 -10.55 17.83 9.46
C LYS A 35 -9.42 18.42 8.62
N SER A 36 -8.40 17.60 8.30
CA SER A 36 -7.22 18.06 7.57
C SER A 36 -7.36 17.80 6.07
N ASN A 37 -7.78 18.82 5.33
CA ASN A 37 -7.83 18.76 3.86
C ASN A 37 -6.44 18.73 3.20
N ARG A 38 -5.37 18.96 3.97
CA ARG A 38 -3.98 18.98 3.48
C ARG A 38 -3.06 18.31 4.48
N ILE A 39 -2.12 17.51 3.97
CA ILE A 39 -1.02 16.95 4.77
C ILE A 39 0.31 17.20 4.09
N VAL A 40 1.35 17.36 4.91
CA VAL A 40 2.73 17.45 4.42
C VAL A 40 3.43 16.13 4.70
N ILE A 41 3.92 15.47 3.66
CA ILE A 41 4.70 14.23 3.72
C ILE A 41 6.18 14.59 3.55
N ASN A 42 7.05 14.00 4.38
CA ASN A 42 8.51 14.17 4.33
C ASN A 42 8.98 15.63 4.29
N LYS A 43 8.21 16.57 4.85
CA LYS A 43 8.48 18.03 4.84
C LYS A 43 8.60 18.69 3.45
N HIS A 44 8.35 17.96 2.37
CA HIS A 44 8.58 18.44 1.00
C HIS A 44 7.38 18.26 0.07
N VAL A 45 6.46 17.34 0.39
CA VAL A 45 5.31 17.03 -0.47
C VAL A 45 4.03 17.45 0.23
N LEU A 46 3.22 18.28 -0.43
CA LEU A 46 1.92 18.70 0.06
C LEU A 46 0.82 17.93 -0.68
N ILE A 47 0.12 17.05 0.03
CA ILE A 47 -1.04 16.33 -0.49
C ILE A 47 -2.30 17.11 -0.16
N ASN A 48 -3.14 17.34 -1.16
CA ASN A 48 -4.46 17.96 -0.99
C ASN A 48 -5.54 16.88 -1.13
N PHE A 49 -6.20 16.53 -0.02
CA PHE A 49 -7.22 15.50 0.03
C PHE A 49 -8.48 15.83 -0.78
N ASN A 50 -8.74 17.12 -1.08
CA ASN A 50 -9.85 17.48 -1.97
C ASN A 50 -9.71 16.87 -3.37
N ASN A 51 -8.49 16.55 -3.78
CA ASN A 51 -8.18 15.93 -5.06
C ASN A 51 -7.89 14.43 -4.94
N VAL A 52 -7.97 13.85 -3.74
CA VAL A 52 -7.70 12.43 -3.49
C VAL A 52 -9.02 11.68 -3.40
N ILE A 53 -9.21 10.69 -4.26
CA ILE A 53 -10.42 9.85 -4.26
C ILE A 53 -10.24 8.60 -3.39
N LYS A 54 -9.00 8.16 -3.19
CA LYS A 54 -8.69 6.94 -2.45
C LYS A 54 -7.31 7.02 -1.85
N VAL A 55 -7.20 6.60 -0.59
CA VAL A 55 -5.93 6.31 0.06
C VAL A 55 -5.94 4.86 0.49
N THR A 56 -4.89 4.13 0.15
CA THR A 56 -4.66 2.78 0.67
C THR A 56 -3.36 2.76 1.43
N THR A 57 -3.37 2.12 2.59
CA THR A 57 -2.17 1.86 3.40
C THR A 57 -1.90 0.37 3.38
N GLU A 58 -0.65 0.01 3.20
CA GLU A 58 -0.17 -1.36 3.26
C GLU A 58 1.12 -1.39 4.08
N THR A 59 1.22 -2.32 5.03
CA THR A 59 2.46 -2.57 5.78
C THR A 59 3.42 -3.42 4.96
N LYS A 60 4.72 -3.30 5.23
CA LYS A 60 5.73 -4.16 4.61
C LYS A 60 5.44 -5.63 4.91
N SER A 61 5.06 -5.96 6.13
CA SER A 61 4.65 -7.31 6.51
C SER A 61 3.47 -7.83 5.66
N GLU A 62 2.46 -7.01 5.35
CA GLU A 62 1.34 -7.40 4.48
C GLU A 62 1.78 -7.59 3.02
N ARG A 63 2.69 -6.76 2.51
CA ARG A 63 3.22 -6.88 1.15
C ARG A 63 4.01 -8.19 0.99
N GLU A 64 4.91 -8.47 1.92
CA GLU A 64 5.69 -9.71 1.94
C GLU A 64 4.78 -10.94 2.06
N GLU A 65 3.72 -10.87 2.87
CA GLU A 65 2.75 -11.97 2.98
C GLU A 65 1.98 -12.21 1.69
N LYS A 66 1.54 -11.16 1.00
CA LYS A 66 0.85 -11.28 -0.30
C LYS A 66 1.75 -11.92 -1.35
N GLU A 67 3.04 -11.58 -1.35
CA GLU A 67 4.02 -12.19 -2.25
C GLU A 67 4.15 -13.69 -1.96
N ARG A 68 4.31 -14.09 -0.69
CA ARG A 68 4.36 -15.52 -0.31
C ARG A 68 3.13 -16.29 -0.76
N ILE A 69 1.93 -15.78 -0.48
CA ILE A 69 0.67 -16.45 -0.85
C ILE A 69 0.55 -16.57 -2.38
N THR A 70 1.01 -15.56 -3.11
CA THR A 70 0.99 -15.57 -4.58
C THR A 70 1.95 -16.62 -5.14
N GLU A 71 3.16 -16.71 -4.59
CA GLU A 71 4.14 -17.74 -4.96
C GLU A 71 3.64 -19.16 -4.65
N GLU A 72 2.98 -19.37 -3.51
CA GLU A 72 2.40 -20.67 -3.16
C GLU A 72 1.26 -21.08 -4.11
N LYS A 73 0.36 -20.16 -4.47
CA LYS A 73 -0.71 -20.42 -5.45
C LYS A 73 -0.15 -20.82 -6.81
N LEU A 74 0.85 -20.10 -7.30
CA LEU A 74 1.50 -20.40 -8.58
C LEU A 74 2.14 -21.79 -8.58
N LYS A 75 2.71 -22.23 -7.45
CA LYS A 75 3.26 -23.58 -7.31
C LYS A 75 2.18 -24.66 -7.36
N VAL A 76 1.07 -24.47 -6.64
CA VAL A 76 -0.06 -25.40 -6.64
C VAL A 76 -0.67 -25.53 -8.04
N ASP A 77 -0.86 -24.41 -8.75
CA ASP A 77 -1.38 -24.42 -10.12
C ASP A 77 -0.41 -25.13 -11.09
N ALA A 78 0.90 -24.91 -10.94
CA ALA A 78 1.91 -25.60 -11.75
C ALA A 78 1.95 -27.13 -11.51
N GLU A 79 1.81 -27.57 -10.25
CA GLU A 79 1.72 -28.99 -9.91
C GLU A 79 0.42 -29.63 -10.43
N ALA A 80 -0.70 -28.90 -10.36
CA ALA A 80 -1.98 -29.36 -10.91
C ALA A 80 -1.92 -29.53 -12.44
N ILE A 81 -1.30 -28.57 -13.15
CA ILE A 81 -1.10 -28.65 -14.60
C ILE A 81 -0.22 -29.86 -14.98
N ASN A 82 0.84 -30.13 -14.21
CA ASN A 82 1.71 -31.27 -14.47
C ASN A 82 1.02 -32.62 -14.23
N LYS A 83 0.09 -32.73 -13.27
CA LYS A 83 -0.68 -33.96 -13.03
C LYS A 83 -1.71 -34.29 -14.11
N ILE A 84 -2.16 -33.31 -14.90
CA ILE A 84 -3.11 -33.51 -16.01
C ILE A 84 -2.40 -34.00 -17.29
N ARG A 85 -1.08 -33.86 -17.37
CA ARG A 85 -0.26 -34.25 -18.53
C ARG A 85 0.26 -35.70 -18.50
N PHE A 86 -0.08 -36.46 -17.47
CA PHE A 86 0.18 -37.91 -17.35
C PHE A 86 -1.14 -38.67 -17.31
#